data_AF-A0A960EZC0-F1
#
_entry.id   AF-A0A960EZC0-F1
#
_cell.length_a   1.000
_cell.length_b   1.000
_cell.length_c   1.000
_cell.angle_alpha   90.00
_cell.angle_beta   90.00
_cell.angle_gamma   90.00
#
_symmetry.space_group_name_H-M   'P 1'
#
loop_
_entity.id
_entity.type
_entity.pdbx_description
1 polymer ?
#
loop_
_entity_poly.entity_id
_entity_poly.type
_entity_poly.pdbx_seq_one_letter_code
_entity_poly.pdbx_strand_id
1 'polypeptide(L)'
;LCGGWSVGVVVEARAWRRFGHLALGAGLGAVMAAPVLMALAHSVDASAGGGRSDALLTTPGFFVPLRAAPRLLLGQAFLSRDGLYGQGETLTYVGAAVLALAAVGLVAAARSRAWAVVMLAGLGALAGTWALGTRSPTLRFARAVIPGFDEPRVSARWMWVLAMSLLVLAGAGVDRLRRGPAPREALAVGAGMAAMVLLVLVGEAGGADRDVVVWLLAGGAVLTLALAHPPRMLRAAGVVLGAVLVLELGLPMARVVTSTDAGPAAVADLGGPAQEYLHGRTGFTVAVTNDVFEAGYLVEGMRPNVQTVFDIRSIDGYDGGVSVSRRWHALLLQIIPTINDLTFRAQFPISLDPGAFARLGVRYALYDPTRGPAD
;
A
#
# COMPACT_ATOMS: atom_id res chain seq x y z
N LEU A 1 9.11 0.76 -13.29
CA LEU A 1 8.51 1.93 -13.98
C LEU A 1 9.52 2.65 -14.88
N CYS A 2 10.64 3.17 -14.35
CA CYS A 2 11.63 3.92 -15.14
C CYS A 2 12.19 3.16 -16.36
N GLY A 3 12.47 1.85 -16.25
CA GLY A 3 12.93 1.05 -17.39
C GLY A 3 11.93 1.02 -18.55
N GLY A 4 10.65 0.74 -18.29
CA GLY A 4 9.62 0.74 -19.32
C GLY A 4 9.36 2.14 -19.91
N TRP A 5 9.41 3.18 -19.09
CA TRP A 5 9.37 4.57 -19.56
C TRP A 5 10.49 4.85 -20.56
N SER A 6 11.74 4.53 -20.21
CA SER A 6 12.90 4.74 -21.07
C SER A 6 12.80 3.97 -22.38
N VAL A 7 12.31 2.72 -22.35
CA VAL A 7 12.05 1.94 -23.58
C VAL A 7 11.03 2.66 -24.44
N GLY A 8 9.93 3.13 -23.86
CA GLY A 8 8.92 3.88 -24.60
C GLY A 8 9.46 5.17 -25.22
N VAL A 9 10.35 5.90 -24.53
CA VAL A 9 11.04 7.09 -25.10
C VAL A 9 11.88 6.72 -26.32
N VAL A 10 12.61 5.61 -26.29
CA VAL A 10 13.43 5.14 -27.43
C VAL A 10 12.54 4.79 -28.62
N VAL A 11 11.42 4.09 -28.38
CA VAL A 11 10.45 3.72 -29.41
C VAL A 11 9.82 4.98 -30.03
N GLU A 12 9.38 5.92 -29.20
CA GLU A 12 8.75 7.18 -29.60
C GLU A 12 9.70 8.03 -30.46
N ALA A 13 10.96 8.18 -30.02
CA ALA A 13 11.97 8.95 -30.75
C ALA A 13 12.56 8.20 -31.96
N ARG A 14 12.18 6.94 -32.20
CA ARG A 14 12.81 6.02 -33.18
C ARG A 14 14.33 5.94 -33.04
N ALA A 15 14.84 6.19 -31.85
CA ALA A 15 16.26 6.42 -31.59
C ALA A 15 16.96 5.12 -31.19
N TRP A 16 16.77 4.04 -31.97
CA TRP A 16 17.30 2.70 -31.66
C TRP A 16 18.81 2.67 -31.45
N ARG A 17 19.55 3.57 -32.12
CA ARG A 17 21.00 3.75 -31.91
C ARG A 17 21.37 4.18 -30.49
N ARG A 18 20.42 4.78 -29.74
CA ARG A 18 20.58 5.18 -28.34
C ARG A 18 20.25 4.05 -27.35
N PHE A 19 19.91 2.86 -27.83
CA PHE A 19 19.69 1.70 -26.96
C PHE A 19 20.92 1.39 -26.10
N GLY A 20 22.12 1.63 -26.64
CA GLY A 20 23.37 1.54 -25.87
C GLY A 20 23.39 2.48 -24.66
N HIS A 21 22.89 3.70 -24.77
CA HIS A 21 22.76 4.62 -23.64
C HIS A 21 21.70 4.18 -22.64
N LEU A 22 20.60 3.58 -23.11
CA LEU A 22 19.58 3.02 -22.23
C LEU A 22 20.12 1.82 -21.46
N ALA A 23 20.87 0.93 -22.13
CA ALA A 23 21.55 -0.20 -21.50
C ALA A 23 22.60 0.28 -20.50
N LEU A 24 23.39 1.30 -20.85
CA LEU A 24 24.35 1.92 -19.94
C LEU A 24 23.66 2.53 -18.72
N GLY A 25 22.58 3.29 -18.93
CA GLY A 25 21.80 3.89 -17.85
C GLY A 25 21.14 2.85 -16.95
N ALA A 26 20.61 1.76 -17.51
CA ALA A 26 20.10 0.62 -16.75
C ALA A 26 21.22 -0.06 -15.96
N GLY A 27 22.40 -0.24 -16.56
CA GLY A 27 23.58 -0.79 -15.91
C GLY A 27 24.05 0.09 -14.75
N LEU A 28 24.17 1.40 -14.96
CA LEU A 28 24.50 2.36 -13.91
C LEU A 28 23.43 2.38 -12.81
N GLY A 29 22.15 2.30 -13.18
CA GLY A 29 21.06 2.17 -12.22
C GLY A 29 21.17 0.90 -11.37
N ALA A 30 21.52 -0.23 -11.98
CA ALA A 30 21.78 -1.47 -11.26
C ALA A 30 23.01 -1.37 -10.34
N VAL A 31 24.08 -0.71 -10.80
CA VAL A 31 25.28 -0.44 -9.98
C VAL A 31 24.94 0.47 -8.79
N MET A 32 24.18 1.54 -9.00
CA MET A 32 23.73 2.43 -7.92
C MET A 32 22.78 1.71 -6.96
N ALA A 33 21.94 0.80 -7.45
CA ALA A 33 21.08 -0.04 -6.63
C ALA A 33 21.82 -1.23 -6.00
N ALA A 34 23.07 -1.51 -6.38
CA ALA A 34 23.80 -2.70 -5.97
C ALA A 34 23.88 -2.87 -4.46
N PRO A 35 24.15 -1.83 -3.63
CA PRO A 35 24.16 -2.01 -2.18
C PRO A 35 22.83 -2.53 -1.63
N VAL A 36 21.71 -2.00 -2.14
CA VAL A 36 20.36 -2.43 -1.73
C VAL A 36 20.05 -3.83 -2.27
N LEU A 37 20.41 -4.13 -3.52
CA LEU A 37 20.20 -5.44 -4.13
C LEU A 37 21.06 -6.52 -3.45
N MET A 38 22.29 -6.21 -3.04
CA MET A 38 23.15 -7.12 -2.29
C MET A 38 22.62 -7.34 -0.87
N ALA A 39 22.17 -6.28 -0.19
CA ALA A 39 21.51 -6.41 1.10
C ALA A 39 20.24 -7.28 1.01
N LEU A 40 19.44 -7.08 -0.04
CA LEU A 40 18.27 -7.90 -0.33
C LEU A 40 18.66 -9.35 -0.60
N ALA A 41 19.64 -9.61 -1.47
CA ALA A 41 20.11 -10.96 -1.76
C ALA A 41 20.60 -11.67 -0.49
N HIS A 42 21.38 -10.99 0.34
CA HIS A 42 21.82 -11.54 1.62
C HIS A 42 20.65 -11.82 2.58
N SER A 43 19.65 -10.93 2.61
CA SER A 43 18.43 -11.13 3.42
C SER A 43 17.61 -12.33 2.94
N VAL A 44 17.50 -12.52 1.62
CA VAL A 44 16.81 -13.67 1.00
C VAL A 44 17.58 -14.96 1.29
N ASP A 45 18.89 -14.97 1.08
CA ASP A 45 19.75 -16.12 1.36
C ASP A 45 19.71 -16.52 2.85
N ALA A 46 19.58 -15.53 3.73
CA ALA A 46 19.47 -15.73 5.16
C ALA A 46 18.04 -16.08 5.62
N SER A 47 17.02 -16.05 4.75
CA SER A 47 15.62 -16.30 5.09
C SER A 47 15.38 -17.72 5.61
N ALA A 48 14.51 -17.83 6.62
CA ALA A 48 14.20 -19.05 7.36
C ALA A 48 13.37 -20.08 6.60
N GLY A 49 12.60 -19.62 5.62
CA GLY A 49 11.80 -20.44 4.74
C GLY A 49 12.17 -20.20 3.29
N GLY A 50 11.92 -21.18 2.42
CA GLY A 50 11.59 -20.89 1.02
C GLY A 50 10.31 -20.06 1.00
N GLY A 51 10.09 -19.26 -0.04
CA GLY A 51 9.12 -18.17 0.03
C GLY A 51 7.70 -18.58 0.39
N ARG A 52 6.90 -17.56 0.67
CA ARG A 52 5.62 -17.74 1.37
C ARG A 52 4.66 -18.58 0.56
N SER A 53 3.87 -19.39 1.26
CA SER A 53 2.95 -20.32 0.63
C SER A 53 1.86 -19.60 -0.17
N ASP A 54 1.38 -20.26 -1.22
CA ASP A 54 0.26 -19.76 -2.02
C ASP A 54 -1.00 -19.53 -1.18
N ALA A 55 -1.21 -20.36 -0.15
CA ALA A 55 -2.34 -20.26 0.76
C ALA A 55 -2.37 -18.90 1.48
N LEU A 56 -1.21 -18.41 1.93
CA LEU A 56 -1.09 -17.12 2.60
C LEU A 56 -1.52 -15.96 1.68
N LEU A 57 -1.16 -16.02 0.39
CA LEU A 57 -1.52 -15.00 -0.60
C LEU A 57 -3.00 -15.05 -1.02
N THR A 58 -3.75 -16.04 -0.53
CA THR A 58 -5.21 -16.12 -0.67
C THR A 58 -5.95 -15.71 0.60
N THR A 59 -5.23 -15.37 1.68
CA THR A 59 -5.82 -14.85 2.90
C THR A 59 -6.41 -13.45 2.64
N PRO A 60 -7.69 -13.21 3.00
CA PRO A 60 -8.30 -11.89 2.89
C PRO A 60 -7.42 -10.83 3.57
N GLY A 61 -7.23 -9.68 2.90
CA GLY A 61 -6.35 -8.62 3.38
C GLY A 61 -4.96 -8.62 2.74
N PHE A 62 -4.45 -9.74 2.20
CA PHE A 62 -3.11 -9.78 1.58
C PHE A 62 -3.12 -9.66 0.05
N PHE A 63 -4.30 -9.70 -0.55
CA PHE A 63 -4.54 -9.47 -1.97
C PHE A 63 -5.78 -8.62 -2.15
N VAL A 64 -5.91 -7.99 -3.32
CA VAL A 64 -7.08 -7.22 -3.70
C VAL A 64 -8.09 -8.16 -4.37
N PRO A 65 -9.28 -8.37 -3.79
CA PRO A 65 -10.36 -9.07 -4.48
C PRO A 65 -10.76 -8.28 -5.73
N LEU A 66 -10.89 -8.95 -6.87
CA LEU A 66 -11.24 -8.30 -8.14
C LEU A 66 -12.51 -7.44 -8.03
N ARG A 67 -13.52 -7.93 -7.28
CA ARG A 67 -14.78 -7.21 -7.02
C ARG A 67 -14.59 -5.94 -6.19
N ALA A 68 -13.62 -5.94 -5.28
CA ALA A 68 -13.30 -4.78 -4.44
C ALA A 68 -12.37 -3.77 -5.14
N ALA A 69 -11.67 -4.16 -6.20
CA ALA A 69 -10.67 -3.32 -6.87
C ALA A 69 -11.20 -1.95 -7.34
N PRO A 70 -12.39 -1.84 -7.98
CA PRO A 70 -12.94 -0.53 -8.38
C PRO A 70 -13.15 0.38 -7.16
N ARG A 71 -13.73 -0.15 -6.09
CA ARG A 71 -13.99 0.58 -4.84
C ARG A 71 -12.72 1.10 -4.19
N LEU A 72 -11.68 0.27 -4.12
CA LEU A 72 -10.40 0.63 -3.55
C LEU A 72 -9.70 1.71 -4.40
N LEU A 73 -9.72 1.58 -5.72
CA LEU A 73 -9.09 2.56 -6.60
C LEU A 73 -9.78 3.93 -6.58
N LEU A 74 -11.11 3.96 -6.73
CA LEU A 74 -11.90 5.19 -6.64
C LEU A 74 -11.83 5.80 -5.24
N GLY A 75 -11.70 4.93 -4.24
CA GLY A 75 -11.67 5.31 -2.85
C GLY A 75 -13.02 5.66 -2.27
N GLN A 76 -13.04 5.76 -0.94
CA GLN A 76 -14.25 5.92 -0.16
C GLN A 76 -14.09 7.13 0.76
N ALA A 77 -14.48 8.31 0.26
CA ALA A 77 -14.34 9.58 0.98
C ALA A 77 -15.08 9.57 2.33
N PHE A 78 -16.15 8.77 2.41
CA PHE A 78 -17.01 8.67 3.59
C PHE A 78 -16.77 7.42 4.45
N LEU A 79 -15.71 6.65 4.19
CA LEU A 79 -15.37 5.50 5.01
C LEU A 79 -15.09 5.94 6.45
N SER A 80 -15.53 5.14 7.42
CA SER A 80 -15.19 5.36 8.83
C SER A 80 -13.73 5.00 9.10
N ARG A 81 -13.19 5.49 10.22
CA ARG A 81 -11.86 5.10 10.71
C ARG A 81 -11.74 3.59 10.84
N ASP A 82 -12.71 2.93 11.48
CA ASP A 82 -12.70 1.47 11.66
C ASP A 82 -12.81 0.73 10.32
N GLY A 83 -13.59 1.27 9.38
CA GLY A 83 -13.66 0.75 8.02
C GLY A 83 -12.32 0.85 7.28
N LEU A 84 -11.57 1.93 7.50
CA LEU A 84 -10.25 2.15 6.91
C LEU A 84 -9.21 1.18 7.52
N TYR A 85 -9.18 1.04 8.84
CA TYR A 85 -8.31 0.06 9.51
C TYR A 85 -8.66 -1.38 9.16
N GLY A 86 -9.95 -1.69 9.01
CA GLY A 86 -10.43 -3.00 8.60
C GLY A 86 -10.00 -3.41 7.18
N GLN A 87 -9.61 -2.46 6.32
CA GLN A 87 -9.03 -2.78 5.00
C GLN A 87 -7.58 -3.22 5.08
N GLY A 88 -6.89 -2.92 6.19
CA GLY A 88 -5.52 -3.31 6.46
C GLY A 88 -4.58 -3.04 5.29
N GLU A 89 -3.93 -4.11 4.83
CA GLU A 89 -2.90 -4.10 3.79
C GLU A 89 -3.45 -3.90 2.35
N THR A 90 -4.78 -3.90 2.17
CA THR A 90 -5.43 -3.59 0.88
C THR A 90 -5.77 -2.12 0.70
N LEU A 91 -5.54 -1.30 1.73
CA LEU A 91 -5.82 0.13 1.68
C LEU A 91 -5.05 0.77 0.53
N THR A 92 -5.77 1.15 -0.50
CA THR A 92 -5.28 1.89 -1.66
C THR A 92 -6.30 2.98 -1.95
N TYR A 93 -5.83 4.14 -2.39
CA TYR A 93 -6.67 5.27 -2.74
C TYR A 93 -6.02 6.04 -3.88
N VAL A 94 -6.70 6.12 -5.03
CA VAL A 94 -6.26 6.97 -6.17
C VAL A 94 -7.20 8.16 -6.35
N GLY A 95 -8.50 7.96 -6.15
CA GLY A 95 -9.52 9.00 -6.31
C GLY A 95 -10.18 8.95 -7.69
N ALA A 96 -11.49 9.23 -7.75
CA ALA A 96 -12.25 9.20 -8.99
C ALA A 96 -11.82 10.31 -9.95
N ALA A 97 -11.41 11.47 -9.42
CA ALA A 97 -10.88 12.57 -10.23
C ALA A 97 -9.59 12.16 -10.97
N VAL A 98 -8.66 11.52 -10.26
CA VAL A 98 -7.39 11.06 -10.82
C VAL A 98 -7.63 9.96 -11.85
N LEU A 99 -8.52 8.99 -11.57
CA LEU A 99 -8.85 7.92 -12.51
C LEU A 99 -9.49 8.46 -13.81
N ALA A 100 -10.42 9.42 -13.70
CA ALA A 100 -11.05 10.04 -14.86
C ALA A 100 -10.02 10.79 -15.72
N LEU A 101 -9.10 11.54 -15.10
CA LEU A 101 -8.01 12.22 -15.80
C LEU A 101 -7.01 11.22 -16.41
N ALA A 102 -6.71 10.13 -15.70
CA ALA A 102 -5.83 9.07 -16.19
C ALA A 102 -6.40 8.39 -17.45
N ALA A 103 -7.72 8.19 -17.52
CA ALA A 103 -8.38 7.68 -18.72
C ALA A 103 -8.20 8.63 -19.92
N VAL A 104 -8.37 9.95 -19.71
CA VAL A 104 -8.08 10.96 -20.74
C VAL A 104 -6.62 10.89 -21.18
N GLY A 105 -5.69 10.86 -20.24
CA GLY A 105 -4.26 10.80 -20.53
C GLY A 105 -3.85 9.54 -21.29
N LEU A 106 -4.39 8.38 -20.93
CA LEU A 106 -4.13 7.10 -21.59
C LEU A 106 -4.61 7.12 -23.04
N VAL A 107 -5.85 7.56 -23.29
CA VAL A 107 -6.41 7.61 -24.65
C VAL A 107 -5.64 8.62 -25.50
N ALA A 108 -5.31 9.78 -24.94
CA ALA A 108 -4.51 10.78 -25.63
C ALA A 108 -3.12 10.22 -26.00
N ALA A 109 -2.42 9.61 -25.04
CA ALA A 109 -1.09 9.03 -25.24
C ALA A 109 -1.09 7.90 -26.27
N ALA A 110 -2.07 7.00 -26.23
CA ALA A 110 -2.21 5.93 -27.22
C ALA A 110 -2.42 6.50 -28.64
N ARG A 111 -3.23 7.54 -28.77
CA ARG A 111 -3.53 8.19 -30.06
C ARG A 111 -2.34 8.97 -30.61
N SER A 112 -1.61 9.68 -29.75
CA SER A 112 -0.40 10.42 -30.13
C SER A 112 0.82 9.53 -30.24
N ARG A 113 0.71 8.22 -29.93
CA ARG A 113 1.81 7.26 -29.88
C ARG A 113 2.92 7.71 -28.91
N ALA A 114 2.54 8.32 -27.81
CA ALA A 114 3.45 8.65 -26.70
C ALA A 114 3.81 7.37 -25.94
N TRP A 115 4.64 6.53 -26.56
CA TRP A 115 4.90 5.16 -26.12
C TRP A 115 5.50 5.10 -24.71
N ALA A 116 6.21 6.14 -24.26
CA ALA A 116 6.68 6.24 -22.88
C ALA A 116 5.53 6.14 -21.86
N VAL A 117 4.46 6.90 -22.09
CA VAL A 117 3.28 6.94 -21.22
C VAL A 117 2.46 5.64 -21.35
N VAL A 118 2.35 5.10 -22.57
CA VAL A 118 1.66 3.82 -22.81
C VAL A 118 2.38 2.66 -22.12
N MET A 119 3.71 2.60 -22.18
CA MET A 119 4.50 1.59 -21.47
C MET A 119 4.34 1.72 -19.95
N LEU A 120 4.29 2.94 -19.42
CA LEU A 120 4.04 3.18 -18.00
C LEU A 120 2.65 2.66 -17.58
N ALA A 121 1.64 2.88 -18.42
CA ALA A 121 0.29 2.34 -18.21
C ALA A 121 0.29 0.81 -18.22
N GLY A 122 0.98 0.19 -19.18
CA GLY A 122 1.12 -1.26 -19.27
C GLY A 122 1.80 -1.87 -18.04
N LEU A 123 2.88 -1.24 -17.54
CA LEU A 123 3.54 -1.66 -16.30
C LEU A 123 2.67 -1.47 -15.06
N GLY A 124 1.92 -0.36 -14.98
CA GLY A 124 0.95 -0.13 -13.91
C GLY A 124 -0.15 -1.18 -13.91
N ALA A 125 -0.71 -1.50 -15.08
CA ALA A 125 -1.71 -2.55 -15.24
C ALA A 125 -1.15 -3.93 -14.85
N LEU A 126 0.08 -4.27 -15.27
CA LEU A 126 0.76 -5.50 -14.86
C LEU A 126 0.88 -5.59 -13.33
N ALA A 127 1.35 -4.53 -12.67
CA ALA A 127 1.41 -4.48 -11.21
C ALA A 127 0.02 -4.60 -10.56
N GLY A 128 -0.99 -3.96 -11.15
CA GLY A 128 -2.39 -4.13 -10.74
C GLY A 128 -2.85 -5.58 -10.81
N THR A 129 -2.42 -6.35 -11.82
CA THR A 129 -2.71 -7.79 -11.85
C THR A 129 -2.00 -8.53 -10.71
N TRP A 130 -0.76 -8.15 -10.36
CA TRP A 130 -0.04 -8.77 -9.24
C TRP A 130 -0.71 -8.50 -7.90
N ALA A 131 -1.40 -7.38 -7.74
CA ALA A 131 -2.20 -7.10 -6.55
C ALA A 131 -3.37 -8.07 -6.33
N LEU A 132 -3.80 -8.82 -7.36
CA LEU A 132 -4.85 -9.83 -7.26
C LEU A 132 -4.37 -11.16 -6.64
N GLY A 133 -3.11 -11.23 -6.19
CA GLY A 133 -2.54 -12.42 -5.57
C GLY A 133 -2.27 -13.55 -6.58
N THR A 134 -2.27 -14.80 -6.11
CA THR A 134 -1.91 -16.00 -6.90
C THR A 134 -2.87 -16.31 -8.05
N ARG A 135 -4.00 -15.60 -8.13
CA ARG A 135 -4.89 -15.63 -9.31
C ARG A 135 -4.25 -15.02 -10.56
N SER A 136 -3.22 -14.18 -10.39
CA SER A 136 -2.48 -13.60 -11.51
C SER A 136 -1.46 -14.59 -12.07
N PRO A 137 -1.57 -14.99 -13.36
CA PRO A 137 -0.59 -15.87 -13.99
C PRO A 137 0.82 -15.27 -13.99
N THR A 138 0.94 -13.96 -14.15
CA THR A 138 2.23 -13.27 -14.19
C THR A 138 2.88 -13.19 -12.81
N LEU A 139 2.08 -13.07 -11.73
CA LEU A 139 2.62 -13.17 -10.37
C LEU A 139 3.14 -14.58 -10.08
N ARG A 140 2.39 -15.61 -10.44
CA ARG A 140 2.82 -17.01 -10.27
C ARG A 140 4.13 -17.29 -11.01
N PHE A 141 4.22 -16.82 -12.26
CA PHE A 141 5.46 -16.93 -13.04
C PHE A 141 6.62 -16.22 -12.34
N ALA A 142 6.43 -14.97 -11.91
CA ALA A 142 7.46 -14.20 -11.24
C ALA A 142 7.94 -14.89 -9.96
N ARG A 143 7.03 -15.42 -9.14
CA ARG A 143 7.36 -16.19 -7.92
C ARG A 143 8.11 -17.48 -8.22
N ALA A 144 7.79 -18.15 -9.32
CA ALA A 144 8.44 -19.41 -9.68
C ALA A 144 9.84 -19.23 -10.30
N VAL A 145 10.12 -18.08 -10.92
CA VAL A 145 11.32 -17.89 -11.76
C VAL A 145 12.28 -16.84 -11.22
N ILE A 146 11.79 -15.82 -10.51
CA ILE A 146 12.62 -14.72 -10.00
C ILE A 146 13.00 -15.03 -8.55
N PRO A 147 14.30 -15.24 -8.24
CA PRO A 147 14.74 -15.55 -6.89
C PRO A 147 14.28 -14.49 -5.88
N GLY A 148 13.70 -14.94 -4.76
CA GLY A 148 13.22 -14.08 -3.67
C GLY A 148 11.92 -13.32 -3.96
N PHE A 149 11.30 -13.51 -5.13
CA PHE A 149 10.04 -12.85 -5.47
C PHE A 149 8.82 -13.47 -4.79
N ASP A 150 9.00 -14.65 -4.20
CA ASP A 150 8.08 -15.38 -3.34
C ASP A 150 8.15 -14.97 -1.86
N GLU A 151 9.12 -14.15 -1.46
CA GLU A 151 9.25 -13.64 -0.08
C GLU A 151 8.19 -12.59 0.33
N PRO A 152 7.73 -11.67 -0.54
CA PRO A 152 6.70 -10.70 -0.19
C PRO A 152 5.36 -11.36 0.13
N ARG A 153 4.80 -11.01 1.29
CA ARG A 153 3.56 -11.61 1.83
C ARG A 153 2.27 -10.92 1.39
N VAL A 154 2.38 -9.65 1.01
CA VAL A 154 1.23 -8.82 0.68
C VAL A 154 1.31 -8.46 -0.78
N SER A 155 0.59 -9.23 -1.60
CA SER A 155 0.44 -8.92 -3.02
C SER A 155 -0.28 -7.58 -3.23
N ALA A 156 -1.22 -7.20 -2.36
CA ALA A 156 -1.97 -5.95 -2.47
C ALA A 156 -1.09 -4.69 -2.54
N ARG A 157 0.14 -4.71 -2.00
CA ARG A 157 1.09 -3.58 -2.06
C ARG A 157 1.53 -3.23 -3.48
N TRP A 158 1.37 -4.13 -4.45
CA TRP A 158 1.60 -3.82 -5.87
C TRP A 158 0.65 -2.75 -6.42
N MET A 159 -0.48 -2.50 -5.75
CA MET A 159 -1.38 -1.38 -6.06
C MET A 159 -0.69 -0.01 -6.01
N TRP A 160 0.36 0.14 -5.19
CA TRP A 160 1.15 1.38 -5.15
C TRP A 160 1.77 1.70 -6.52
N VAL A 161 2.29 0.70 -7.22
CA VAL A 161 2.89 0.88 -8.55
C VAL A 161 1.83 1.28 -9.57
N LEU A 162 0.64 0.67 -9.50
CA LEU A 162 -0.51 1.08 -10.31
C LEU A 162 -0.92 2.52 -10.03
N ALA A 163 -1.04 2.90 -8.75
CA ALA A 163 -1.40 4.26 -8.34
C ALA A 163 -0.40 5.30 -8.89
N MET A 164 0.91 5.04 -8.79
CA MET A 164 1.95 5.91 -9.35
C MET A 164 1.83 6.06 -10.88
N SER A 165 1.56 4.97 -11.61
CA SER A 165 1.29 5.05 -13.05
C SER A 165 0.06 5.90 -13.38
N LEU A 166 -1.03 5.75 -12.60
CA LEU A 166 -2.27 6.51 -12.78
C LEU A 166 -2.07 8.02 -12.52
N LEU A 167 -1.25 8.39 -11.53
CA LEU A 167 -0.90 9.79 -11.26
C LEU A 167 -0.21 10.45 -12.46
N VAL A 168 0.76 9.77 -13.08
CA VAL A 168 1.45 10.29 -14.28
C VAL A 168 0.48 10.40 -15.47
N LEU A 169 -0.39 9.39 -15.66
CA LEU A 169 -1.43 9.41 -16.68
C LEU A 169 -2.42 10.57 -16.45
N ALA A 170 -2.80 10.85 -15.21
CA ALA A 170 -3.67 11.97 -14.88
C ALA A 170 -3.00 13.31 -15.24
N GLY A 171 -1.69 13.46 -15.00
CA GLY A 171 -0.92 14.60 -15.47
C GLY A 171 -0.96 14.77 -16.99
N ALA A 172 -0.80 13.68 -17.75
CA ALA A 172 -0.96 13.69 -19.20
C ALA A 172 -2.40 14.05 -19.63
N GLY A 173 -3.41 13.62 -18.88
CA GLY A 173 -4.81 14.00 -19.09
C GLY A 173 -5.06 15.49 -18.89
N VAL A 174 -4.50 16.08 -17.83
CA VAL A 174 -4.56 17.54 -17.60
C VAL A 174 -3.91 18.31 -18.74
N ASP A 175 -2.70 17.91 -19.16
CA ASP A 175 -2.00 18.53 -20.30
C ASP A 175 -2.83 18.41 -21.60
N ARG A 176 -3.47 17.26 -21.83
CA ARG A 176 -4.37 17.07 -22.97
C ARG A 176 -5.57 18.02 -22.95
N LEU A 177 -6.23 18.19 -21.80
CA LEU A 177 -7.42 19.04 -21.66
C LEU A 177 -7.07 20.53 -21.79
N ARG A 178 -5.87 20.93 -21.37
CA ARG A 178 -5.38 22.32 -21.55
C ARG A 178 -5.26 22.74 -23.02
N ARG A 179 -5.03 21.78 -23.92
CA ARG A 179 -4.91 22.04 -25.37
C ARG A 179 -6.27 22.20 -26.07
N GLY A 180 -7.37 21.98 -25.35
CA GLY A 180 -8.72 22.13 -25.85
C GLY A 180 -9.51 20.83 -25.90
N PRO A 181 -10.67 20.84 -26.60
CA PRO A 181 -11.66 19.77 -26.59
C PRO A 181 -11.08 18.38 -26.93
N ALA A 182 -11.68 17.36 -26.33
CA ALA A 182 -11.20 15.99 -26.34
C ALA A 182 -12.37 14.98 -26.44
N PRO A 183 -13.18 15.01 -27.51
CA PRO A 183 -14.43 14.23 -27.58
C PRO A 183 -14.21 12.71 -27.58
N ARG A 184 -13.05 12.24 -28.06
CA ARG A 184 -12.72 10.81 -28.06
C ARG A 184 -12.27 10.34 -26.67
N GLU A 185 -11.54 11.20 -25.97
CA GLU A 185 -11.14 10.99 -24.59
C GLU A 185 -12.37 11.09 -23.65
N ALA A 186 -13.32 11.98 -23.95
CA ALA A 186 -14.61 12.08 -23.29
C ALA A 186 -15.42 10.79 -23.37
N LEU A 187 -15.41 10.11 -24.53
CA LEU A 187 -16.07 8.80 -24.67
C LEU A 187 -15.51 7.77 -23.70
N ALA A 188 -14.20 7.75 -23.46
CA ALA A 188 -13.59 6.82 -22.51
C ALA A 188 -14.00 7.13 -21.06
N VAL A 189 -14.05 8.42 -20.69
CA VAL A 189 -14.55 8.84 -19.37
C VAL A 189 -16.02 8.47 -19.22
N GLY A 190 -16.86 8.76 -20.21
CA GLY A 190 -18.29 8.42 -20.21
C GLY A 190 -18.54 6.91 -20.14
N ALA A 191 -17.78 6.11 -20.89
CA ALA A 191 -17.85 4.65 -20.81
C ALA A 191 -17.42 4.13 -19.43
N GLY A 192 -16.36 4.70 -18.84
CA GLY A 192 -15.92 4.39 -17.49
C GLY A 192 -16.99 4.72 -16.43
N MET A 193 -17.65 5.87 -16.55
CA MET A 193 -18.77 6.23 -15.69
C MET A 193 -19.96 5.28 -15.86
N ALA A 194 -20.33 4.92 -17.09
CA ALA A 194 -21.42 3.98 -17.34
C ALA A 194 -21.13 2.59 -16.76
N ALA A 195 -19.89 2.10 -16.93
CA ALA A 195 -19.44 0.86 -16.31
C ALA A 195 -19.49 0.95 -14.77
N MET A 196 -19.13 2.10 -14.20
CA MET A 196 -19.22 2.33 -12.76
C MET A 196 -20.66 2.25 -12.26
N VAL A 197 -21.59 2.95 -12.93
CA VAL A 197 -23.01 2.91 -12.60
C VAL A 197 -23.53 1.47 -12.68
N LEU A 198 -23.14 0.70 -13.70
CA LEU A 198 -23.52 -0.71 -13.80
C LEU A 198 -22.98 -1.54 -12.62
N LEU A 199 -21.72 -1.36 -12.24
CA LEU A 199 -21.11 -2.05 -11.09
C LEU A 199 -21.82 -1.71 -9.77
N VAL A 200 -22.27 -0.47 -9.60
CA VAL A 200 -23.08 -0.04 -8.45
C VAL A 200 -24.46 -0.70 -8.49
N LEU A 201 -25.15 -0.68 -9.63
CA LEU A 201 -26.49 -1.25 -9.78
C LEU A 201 -26.54 -2.76 -9.56
N VAL A 202 -25.48 -3.48 -9.93
CA VAL A 202 -25.35 -4.94 -9.71
C VAL A 202 -24.85 -5.27 -8.29
N GLY A 203 -24.58 -4.26 -7.45
CA GLY A 203 -24.15 -4.43 -6.06
C GLY A 203 -22.67 -4.82 -5.90
N GLU A 204 -21.89 -4.83 -6.99
CA GLU A 204 -20.50 -5.29 -6.99
C GLU A 204 -19.51 -4.17 -6.62
N ALA A 205 -19.89 -2.89 -6.72
CA ALA A 205 -19.00 -1.77 -6.38
C ALA A 205 -18.86 -1.52 -4.85
N GLY A 206 -19.82 -1.97 -4.03
CA GLY A 206 -19.71 -1.99 -2.56
C GLY A 206 -19.42 -0.66 -1.84
N GLY A 207 -19.82 0.50 -2.37
CA GLY A 207 -19.64 1.83 -1.76
C GLY A 207 -20.91 2.38 -1.10
N ALA A 208 -20.78 3.38 -0.21
CA ALA A 208 -21.95 4.09 0.30
C ALA A 208 -22.52 4.99 -0.81
N ASP A 209 -23.83 5.24 -0.83
CA ASP A 209 -24.49 6.09 -1.84
C ASP A 209 -23.80 7.44 -2.03
N ARG A 210 -23.23 7.98 -0.95
CA ARG A 210 -22.50 9.26 -0.95
C ARG A 210 -21.16 9.19 -1.70
N ASP A 211 -20.44 8.07 -1.64
CA ASP A 211 -19.20 7.89 -2.40
C ASP A 211 -19.50 7.86 -3.91
N VAL A 212 -20.58 7.18 -4.30
CA VAL A 212 -21.03 7.12 -5.70
C VAL A 212 -21.29 8.51 -6.27
N VAL A 213 -21.93 9.39 -5.49
CA VAL A 213 -22.16 10.79 -5.89
C VAL A 213 -20.83 11.51 -6.14
N VAL A 214 -19.84 11.35 -5.26
CA VAL A 214 -18.50 11.95 -5.45
C VAL A 214 -17.85 11.45 -6.73
N TRP A 215 -17.92 10.13 -6.99
CA TRP A 215 -17.36 9.54 -8.21
C TRP A 215 -18.03 10.07 -9.48
N LEU A 216 -19.35 10.20 -9.47
CA LEU A 216 -20.12 10.73 -10.59
C LEU A 216 -19.84 12.23 -10.82
N LEU A 217 -19.69 13.02 -9.76
CA LEU A 217 -19.32 14.43 -9.85
C LEU A 217 -17.90 14.59 -10.42
N ALA A 218 -16.95 13.77 -9.99
CA ALA A 218 -15.59 13.75 -10.52
C ALA A 218 -15.57 13.44 -12.02
N GLY A 219 -16.20 12.33 -12.41
CA GLY A 219 -16.30 11.90 -13.80
C GLY A 219 -17.04 12.92 -14.66
N GLY A 220 -18.16 13.45 -14.19
CA GLY A 220 -18.98 14.45 -14.88
C GLY A 220 -18.23 15.78 -15.08
N ALA A 221 -17.44 16.22 -14.10
CA ALA A 221 -16.59 17.41 -14.23
C ALA A 221 -15.51 17.20 -15.30
N VAL A 222 -14.81 16.06 -15.29
CA VAL A 222 -13.79 15.74 -16.32
C VAL A 222 -14.42 15.59 -17.71
N LEU A 223 -15.58 14.94 -17.80
CA LEU A 223 -16.35 14.82 -19.04
C LEU A 223 -16.74 16.20 -19.59
N THR A 224 -17.19 17.10 -18.71
CA THR A 224 -17.51 18.48 -19.08
C THR A 224 -16.27 19.23 -19.54
N LEU A 225 -15.14 19.10 -18.87
CA LEU A 225 -13.87 19.70 -19.32
C LEU A 225 -13.42 19.17 -20.68
N ALA A 226 -13.70 17.91 -20.99
CA ALA A 226 -13.34 17.29 -22.26
C ALA A 226 -14.27 17.71 -23.42
N LEU A 227 -15.52 18.07 -23.16
CA LEU A 227 -16.54 18.36 -24.19
C LEU A 227 -16.91 19.85 -24.30
N ALA A 228 -16.79 20.63 -23.23
CA ALA A 228 -17.30 21.99 -23.19
C ALA A 228 -16.38 22.99 -23.90
N HIS A 229 -17.01 23.92 -24.60
CA HIS A 229 -16.35 25.04 -25.28
C HIS A 229 -16.50 26.39 -24.57
N PRO A 230 -17.60 26.70 -23.85
CA PRO A 230 -17.74 27.99 -23.17
C PRO A 230 -16.78 28.13 -21.98
N PRO A 231 -16.05 29.26 -21.85
CA PRO A 231 -15.08 29.46 -20.77
C PRO A 231 -15.74 29.43 -19.38
N ARG A 232 -17.02 29.81 -19.27
CA ARG A 232 -17.79 29.71 -18.02
C ARG A 232 -17.99 28.26 -17.57
N MET A 233 -18.31 27.37 -18.49
CA MET A 233 -18.49 25.94 -18.19
C MET A 233 -17.16 25.28 -17.82
N LEU A 234 -16.07 25.63 -18.52
CA LEU A 234 -14.73 25.15 -18.19
C LEU A 234 -14.28 25.59 -16.79
N ARG A 235 -14.53 26.86 -16.42
CA ARG A 235 -14.25 27.35 -15.06
C ARG A 235 -15.09 26.63 -14.03
N ALA A 236 -16.40 26.48 -14.26
CA ALA A 236 -17.29 25.78 -13.34
C ALA A 236 -16.86 24.32 -13.14
N ALA A 237 -16.56 23.60 -14.22
CA ALA A 237 -16.09 22.21 -14.15
C ALA A 237 -14.73 22.10 -13.47
N GLY A 238 -13.81 23.05 -13.70
CA GLY A 238 -12.54 23.13 -12.99
C GLY A 238 -12.70 23.38 -11.48
N VAL A 239 -13.62 24.26 -11.10
CA VAL A 239 -13.96 24.52 -9.69
C VAL A 239 -14.59 23.28 -9.04
N VAL A 240 -15.53 22.62 -9.72
CA VAL A 240 -16.14 21.36 -9.23
C VAL A 240 -15.08 20.29 -9.05
N LEU A 241 -14.18 20.10 -10.03
CA LEU A 241 -13.11 19.12 -9.94
C LEU A 241 -12.14 19.44 -8.79
N GLY A 242 -11.79 20.72 -8.60
CA GLY A 242 -10.97 21.16 -7.47
C GLY A 242 -11.65 20.92 -6.12
N ALA A 243 -12.95 21.23 -6.01
CA ALA A 243 -13.73 20.97 -4.80
C ALA A 243 -13.84 19.47 -4.52
N VAL A 244 -14.08 18.65 -5.54
CA VAL A 244 -14.10 17.19 -5.42
C VAL A 244 -12.77 16.67 -4.94
N LEU A 245 -11.63 17.11 -5.50
CA LEU A 245 -10.29 16.72 -5.04
C LEU A 245 -10.05 17.08 -3.57
N VAL A 246 -10.47 18.28 -3.15
CA VAL A 246 -10.37 18.71 -1.75
C VAL A 246 -11.24 17.84 -0.85
N LEU A 247 -12.45 17.47 -1.27
CA LEU A 247 -13.32 16.55 -0.52
C LEU A 247 -12.72 15.14 -0.45
N GLU A 248 -12.25 14.64 -1.59
CA GLU A 248 -11.67 13.31 -1.78
C GLU A 248 -10.44 13.08 -0.89
N LEU A 249 -9.58 14.09 -0.75
CA LEU A 249 -8.39 14.04 0.09
C LEU A 249 -8.68 14.49 1.53
N GLY A 250 -9.39 15.61 1.67
CA GLY A 250 -9.58 16.29 2.94
C GLY A 250 -10.54 15.58 3.88
N LEU A 251 -11.60 14.93 3.36
CA LEU A 251 -12.58 14.29 4.23
C LEU A 251 -12.04 13.03 4.92
N PRO A 252 -11.35 12.09 4.24
CA PRO A 252 -10.68 10.99 4.91
C PRO A 252 -9.63 11.47 5.91
N MET A 253 -8.79 12.44 5.52
CA MET A 253 -7.76 12.99 6.41
C MET A 253 -8.36 13.64 7.65
N ALA A 254 -9.38 14.48 7.49
CA ALA A 254 -10.08 15.12 8.60
C ALA A 254 -10.65 14.07 9.54
N ARG A 255 -11.30 13.02 9.03
CA ARG A 255 -11.89 11.95 9.87
C ARG A 255 -10.86 11.11 10.61
N VAL A 256 -9.69 10.89 10.02
CA VAL A 256 -8.57 10.23 10.71
C VAL A 256 -8.04 11.13 11.82
N VAL A 257 -7.82 12.42 11.54
CA VAL A 257 -7.22 13.38 12.47
C VAL A 257 -8.15 13.81 13.60
N THR A 258 -9.45 14.02 13.32
CA THR A 258 -10.44 14.46 14.33
C THR A 258 -11.01 13.32 15.15
N SER A 259 -10.56 12.09 14.94
CA SER A 259 -10.97 10.97 15.79
C SER A 259 -10.39 11.18 17.20
N THR A 260 -11.24 11.06 18.20
CA THR A 260 -11.05 11.43 19.61
C THR A 260 -9.87 10.76 20.35
N ASP A 261 -9.15 9.84 19.70
CA ASP A 261 -7.97 9.17 20.28
C ASP A 261 -6.64 9.88 19.93
N ALA A 262 -6.68 10.90 19.08
CA ALA A 262 -5.56 11.82 18.91
C ALA A 262 -5.51 12.76 20.13
N GLY A 263 -5.13 12.21 21.29
CA GLY A 263 -4.69 13.05 22.40
C GLY A 263 -3.57 13.97 21.89
N PRO A 264 -3.53 15.25 22.29
CA PRO A 264 -2.49 16.19 21.83
C PRO A 264 -1.09 15.82 22.31
N ALA A 265 -0.96 14.79 23.15
CA ALA A 265 0.28 14.31 23.71
C ALA A 265 1.15 13.64 22.63
N ALA A 266 2.44 13.96 22.63
CA ALA A 266 3.38 13.19 21.81
C ALA A 266 3.41 11.74 22.30
N VAL A 267 3.75 10.79 21.44
CA VAL A 267 3.89 9.36 21.84
C VAL A 267 4.85 9.20 23.03
N ALA A 268 5.87 10.06 23.12
CA ALA A 268 6.80 10.11 24.24
C ALA A 268 6.16 10.53 25.56
N ASP A 269 5.10 11.35 25.52
CA ASP A 269 4.37 11.83 26.69
C ASP A 269 3.32 10.83 27.17
N LEU A 270 3.04 9.78 26.39
CA LEU A 270 2.14 8.68 26.73
C LEU A 270 2.84 7.55 27.49
N GLY A 271 4.13 7.71 27.83
CA GLY A 271 4.87 6.75 28.64
C GLY A 271 4.28 6.61 30.04
N GLY A 272 4.31 5.39 30.58
CA GLY A 272 3.85 5.09 31.93
C GLY A 272 4.95 4.57 32.85
N PRO A 273 4.61 4.19 34.09
CA PRO A 273 5.56 3.69 35.09
C PRO A 273 6.35 2.46 34.63
N ALA A 274 5.78 1.62 33.75
CA ALA A 274 6.47 0.47 33.19
C ALA A 274 7.63 0.90 32.27
N GLN A 275 7.41 1.89 31.41
CA GLN A 275 8.41 2.44 30.50
C GLN A 275 9.53 3.09 31.30
N GLU A 276 9.17 3.93 32.29
CA GLU A 276 10.14 4.56 33.19
C GLU A 276 11.00 3.54 33.93
N TYR A 277 10.38 2.46 34.43
CA TYR A 277 11.10 1.39 35.13
C TYR A 277 12.07 0.63 34.21
N LEU A 278 11.66 0.37 32.97
CA LEU A 278 12.42 -0.42 32.01
C LEU A 278 13.51 0.38 31.28
N HIS A 279 13.36 1.70 31.22
CA HIS A 279 14.32 2.61 30.59
C HIS A 279 15.74 2.40 31.16
N GLY A 280 16.72 2.23 30.26
CA GLY A 280 18.12 2.06 30.64
C GLY A 280 18.47 0.75 31.34
N ARG A 281 17.52 -0.18 31.53
CA ARG A 281 17.81 -1.48 32.14
C ARG A 281 18.57 -2.41 31.21
N THR A 282 19.35 -3.29 31.82
CA THR A 282 20.08 -4.34 31.11
C THR A 282 19.22 -5.58 30.92
N GLY A 283 19.38 -6.27 29.78
CA GLY A 283 18.55 -7.41 29.39
C GLY A 283 17.39 -7.00 28.48
N PHE A 284 16.76 -8.00 27.86
CA PHE A 284 15.61 -7.79 26.98
C PHE A 284 14.30 -7.83 27.75
N THR A 285 13.33 -7.12 27.21
CA THR A 285 11.94 -7.09 27.66
C THR A 285 11.07 -7.82 26.66
N VAL A 286 10.01 -8.45 27.16
CA VAL A 286 8.95 -9.04 26.35
C VAL A 286 7.60 -8.44 26.79
N ALA A 287 6.73 -8.10 25.83
CA ALA A 287 5.40 -7.58 26.11
C ALA A 287 4.34 -8.65 25.85
N VAL A 288 3.55 -8.96 26.87
CA VAL A 288 2.48 -9.95 26.84
C VAL A 288 1.16 -9.23 27.10
N THR A 289 0.67 -8.54 26.07
CA THR A 289 -0.49 -7.64 26.09
C THR A 289 -1.57 -8.04 25.09
N ASN A 290 -2.78 -7.44 25.19
CA ASN A 290 -3.96 -7.65 24.34
C ASN A 290 -3.97 -6.82 23.05
N ASP A 291 -3.05 -5.88 22.90
CA ASP A 291 -2.91 -5.02 21.73
C ASP A 291 -4.18 -4.21 21.41
N VAL A 292 -4.92 -3.81 22.45
CA VAL A 292 -6.10 -2.94 22.35
C VAL A 292 -5.69 -1.65 21.66
N PHE A 293 -6.33 -1.32 20.54
CA PHE A 293 -5.99 -0.18 19.67
C PHE A 293 -6.41 1.20 20.25
N GLU A 294 -6.19 1.39 21.54
CA GLU A 294 -6.33 2.67 22.26
C GLU A 294 -4.93 3.26 22.48
N ALA A 295 -4.74 4.55 22.16
CA ALA A 295 -3.41 5.15 22.12
C ALA A 295 -2.60 4.99 23.42
N GLY A 296 -3.22 5.22 24.58
CA GLY A 296 -2.57 5.02 25.89
C GLY A 296 -2.15 3.58 26.12
N TYR A 297 -3.07 2.64 25.90
CA TYR A 297 -2.80 1.21 26.04
C TYR A 297 -1.72 0.72 25.07
N LEU A 298 -1.68 1.22 23.84
CA LEU A 298 -0.66 0.84 22.86
C LEU A 298 0.74 1.22 23.30
N VAL A 299 0.89 2.37 23.97
CA VAL A 299 2.17 2.82 24.50
C VAL A 299 2.51 2.07 25.78
N GLU A 300 1.59 2.04 26.75
CA GLU A 300 1.78 1.34 28.02
C GLU A 300 2.06 -0.14 27.81
N GLY A 301 1.32 -0.78 26.90
CA GLY A 301 1.49 -2.18 26.51
C GLY A 301 2.67 -2.45 25.59
N MET A 302 3.55 -1.46 25.36
CA MET A 302 4.75 -1.55 24.53
C MET A 302 4.51 -2.22 23.17
N ARG A 303 3.54 -1.72 22.40
CA ARG A 303 3.31 -2.22 21.03
C ARG A 303 4.59 -2.22 20.20
N PRO A 304 4.81 -3.19 19.28
CA PRO A 304 6.00 -3.18 18.44
C PRO A 304 6.30 -1.80 17.87
N ASN A 305 7.56 -1.40 18.02
CA ASN A 305 8.14 -0.10 17.75
C ASN A 305 7.99 0.96 18.84
N VAL A 306 7.12 0.80 19.85
CA VAL A 306 7.04 1.73 21.00
C VAL A 306 8.31 1.69 21.82
N GLN A 307 8.91 0.50 21.99
CA GLN A 307 10.13 0.33 22.76
C GLN A 307 11.30 1.20 22.27
N THR A 308 11.32 1.57 20.97
CA THR A 308 12.41 2.39 20.40
C THR A 308 12.28 3.86 20.81
N VAL A 309 11.06 4.33 21.08
CA VAL A 309 10.79 5.69 21.57
C VAL A 309 11.31 5.86 23.01
N PHE A 310 11.23 4.81 23.82
CA PHE A 310 11.62 4.84 25.23
C PHE A 310 13.00 4.23 25.52
N ASP A 311 13.78 3.89 24.48
CA ASP A 311 15.07 3.20 24.59
C ASP A 311 15.01 1.90 25.42
N ILE A 312 13.92 1.14 25.25
CA ILE A 312 13.70 -0.14 25.93
C ILE A 312 14.19 -1.27 25.01
N ARG A 313 15.10 -2.08 25.52
CA ARG A 313 15.58 -3.28 24.82
C ARG A 313 14.46 -4.33 24.82
N SER A 314 13.94 -4.67 23.65
CA SER A 314 12.88 -5.69 23.50
C SER A 314 13.27 -6.77 22.50
N ILE A 315 12.78 -7.99 22.73
CA ILE A 315 12.91 -9.11 21.79
C ILE A 315 11.78 -9.16 20.75
N ASP A 316 10.73 -8.37 20.92
CA ASP A 316 9.56 -8.39 20.01
C ASP A 316 9.86 -7.93 18.58
N GLY A 317 10.95 -7.19 18.41
CA GLY A 317 11.42 -6.74 17.11
C GLY A 317 10.53 -5.68 16.46
N TYR A 318 10.59 -5.66 15.12
CA TYR A 318 9.96 -4.70 14.22
C TYR A 318 8.80 -5.38 13.47
N ASP A 319 7.60 -4.80 13.59
CA ASP A 319 6.42 -5.21 12.82
C ASP A 319 6.57 -4.76 11.35
N GLY A 320 6.61 -5.71 10.42
CA GLY A 320 6.69 -5.44 8.98
C GLY A 320 8.09 -5.54 8.34
N GLY A 321 9.05 -6.20 9.00
CA GLY A 321 10.41 -6.39 8.47
C GLY A 321 10.49 -7.27 7.22
N VAL A 322 11.53 -7.06 6.41
CA VAL A 322 11.91 -7.98 5.32
C VAL A 322 12.38 -9.30 5.92
N SER A 323 11.88 -10.41 5.35
CA SER A 323 12.18 -11.83 5.61
C SER A 323 12.71 -12.23 7.01
N VAL A 324 11.96 -13.11 7.69
CA VAL A 324 12.39 -13.74 8.95
C VAL A 324 13.66 -14.56 8.68
N SER A 325 14.81 -14.18 9.25
CA SER A 325 16.07 -14.91 9.04
C SER A 325 16.06 -16.30 9.69
N ARG A 326 16.80 -17.28 9.14
CA ARG A 326 17.00 -18.64 9.71
C ARG A 326 17.40 -18.59 11.17
N ARG A 327 18.31 -17.68 11.51
CA ARG A 327 18.80 -17.50 12.88
C ARG A 327 17.69 -16.99 13.80
N TRP A 328 16.91 -16.02 13.33
CA TRP A 328 15.75 -15.52 14.07
C TRP A 328 14.70 -16.62 14.24
N HIS A 329 14.34 -17.31 13.17
CA HIS A 329 13.39 -18.43 13.20
C HIS A 329 13.82 -19.55 14.17
N ALA A 330 15.08 -19.99 14.11
CA ALA A 330 15.62 -21.00 15.02
C ALA A 330 15.67 -20.53 16.49
N LEU A 331 15.83 -19.22 16.73
CA LEU A 331 15.73 -18.62 18.06
C LEU A 331 14.29 -18.66 18.56
N LEU A 332 13.32 -18.25 17.72
CA LEU A 332 11.91 -18.20 18.10
C LEU A 332 11.33 -19.59 18.38
N LEU A 333 11.69 -20.62 17.59
CA LEU A 333 11.23 -22.00 17.82
C LEU A 333 11.67 -22.60 19.17
N GLN A 334 12.56 -21.95 19.92
CA GLN A 334 12.90 -22.34 21.29
C GLN A 334 11.84 -21.89 22.32
N ILE A 335 10.94 -20.98 21.93
CA ILE A 335 9.96 -20.33 22.79
C ILE A 335 8.53 -20.57 22.31
N ILE A 336 8.30 -20.55 21.00
CA ILE A 336 6.98 -20.71 20.40
C ILE A 336 6.92 -21.98 19.54
N PRO A 337 5.79 -22.69 19.50
CA PRO A 337 5.68 -23.99 18.84
C PRO A 337 5.66 -23.87 17.30
N THR A 338 5.16 -22.76 16.78
CA THR A 338 5.06 -22.45 15.35
C THR A 338 5.34 -20.98 15.12
N ILE A 339 5.81 -20.65 13.92
CA ILE A 339 6.03 -19.26 13.49
C ILE A 339 5.06 -18.93 12.37
N ASN A 340 4.33 -17.83 12.54
CA ASN A 340 3.50 -17.22 11.53
C ASN A 340 3.95 -15.76 11.30
N ASP A 341 3.18 -15.05 10.48
CA ASP A 341 3.49 -13.69 10.03
C ASP A 341 3.02 -12.58 10.96
N LEU A 342 2.57 -12.94 12.17
CA LEU A 342 2.25 -11.98 13.21
C LEU A 342 3.53 -11.53 13.93
N THR A 343 3.40 -10.49 14.75
CA THR A 343 4.49 -10.04 15.63
C THR A 343 4.89 -11.17 16.57
N PHE A 344 6.15 -11.16 17.04
CA PHE A 344 6.65 -12.27 17.86
C PHE A 344 5.79 -12.50 19.10
N ARG A 345 5.34 -11.42 19.77
CA ARG A 345 4.46 -11.51 20.94
C ARG A 345 3.04 -11.99 20.71
N ALA A 346 2.51 -11.80 19.52
CA ALA A 346 1.20 -12.32 19.17
C ALA A 346 1.20 -13.85 19.13
N GLN A 347 2.38 -14.45 19.10
CA GLN A 347 2.58 -15.89 19.01
C GLN A 347 2.99 -16.52 20.34
N PHE A 348 3.11 -15.72 21.43
CA PHE A 348 3.47 -16.28 22.73
C PHE A 348 2.38 -17.16 23.32
N PRO A 349 2.76 -18.30 23.91
CA PRO A 349 1.86 -19.04 24.78
C PRO A 349 1.48 -18.18 26.00
N ILE A 350 0.31 -18.46 26.57
CA ILE A 350 -0.18 -17.79 27.80
C ILE A 350 0.82 -17.98 28.94
N SER A 351 1.41 -19.17 29.05
CA SER A 351 2.46 -19.49 30.00
C SER A 351 3.84 -19.30 29.36
N LEU A 352 4.61 -18.32 29.85
CA LEU A 352 6.00 -18.16 29.46
C LEU A 352 6.88 -19.17 30.24
N ASP A 353 7.78 -19.90 29.56
CA ASP A 353 8.84 -20.68 30.22
C ASP A 353 10.00 -19.73 30.62
N PRO A 354 10.21 -19.44 31.92
CA PRO A 354 11.27 -18.52 32.34
C PRO A 354 12.67 -18.98 31.89
N GLY A 355 12.90 -20.29 31.80
CA GLY A 355 14.18 -20.84 31.37
C GLY A 355 14.46 -20.55 29.90
N ALA A 356 13.47 -20.75 29.02
CA ALA A 356 13.60 -20.43 27.59
C ALA A 356 13.82 -18.94 27.34
N PHE A 357 13.04 -18.07 27.99
CA PHE A 357 13.20 -16.62 27.85
C PHE A 357 14.53 -16.11 28.42
N ALA A 358 14.98 -16.64 29.56
CA ALA A 358 16.27 -16.27 30.16
C ALA A 358 17.46 -16.64 29.25
N ARG A 359 17.39 -17.76 28.51
CA ARG A 359 18.42 -18.12 27.51
C ARG A 359 18.55 -17.10 26.37
N LEU A 360 17.47 -16.38 26.08
CA LEU A 360 17.48 -15.29 25.09
C LEU A 360 17.86 -13.93 25.70
N GLY A 361 18.26 -13.90 26.97
CA GLY A 361 18.61 -12.67 27.68
C GLY A 361 17.40 -11.82 28.08
N VAL A 362 16.19 -12.38 28.01
CA VAL A 362 14.98 -11.69 28.51
C VAL A 362 15.00 -11.71 30.04
N ARG A 363 14.90 -10.51 30.63
CA ARG A 363 14.90 -10.29 32.09
C ARG A 363 13.60 -9.72 32.61
N TYR A 364 12.81 -9.12 31.73
CA TYR A 364 11.57 -8.44 32.08
C TYR A 364 10.44 -8.92 31.20
N ALA A 365 9.28 -9.15 31.80
CA ALA A 365 8.04 -9.38 31.10
C ALA A 365 7.05 -8.29 31.54
N LEU A 366 6.55 -7.51 30.58
CA LEU A 366 5.38 -6.68 30.79
C LEU A 366 4.17 -7.56 30.52
N TYR A 367 3.31 -7.73 31.50
CA TYR A 367 2.17 -8.63 31.43
C TYR A 367 0.88 -7.87 31.68
N ASP A 368 -0.07 -8.01 30.76
CA ASP A 368 -1.45 -7.59 30.98
C ASP A 368 -2.26 -8.75 31.58
N PRO A 369 -2.72 -8.63 32.84
CA PRO A 369 -3.50 -9.68 33.49
C PRO A 369 -4.86 -9.91 32.83
N THR A 370 -5.34 -8.99 32.00
CA THR A 370 -6.59 -9.14 31.24
C THR A 370 -6.41 -9.91 29.93
N ARG A 371 -5.19 -10.37 29.59
CA ARG A 371 -4.87 -10.99 28.29
C ARG A 371 -5.69 -12.23 27.92
N GLY A 372 -6.30 -12.92 28.89
CA GLY A 372 -7.05 -14.15 28.61
C GLY A 372 -6.22 -15.19 27.84
N PRO A 373 -6.84 -16.27 27.33
CA PRO A 373 -6.20 -17.15 26.36
C PRO A 373 -5.97 -16.45 25.02
N ALA A 374 -4.89 -16.77 24.31
CA ALA A 374 -4.72 -16.34 22.93
C ALA A 374 -5.76 -17.07 22.05
N ASP A 375 -6.66 -16.32 21.41
CA ASP A 375 -7.62 -16.83 20.42
C ASP A 375 -6.99 -17.00 19.03
#